data_AF-A0A951VYZ5-F1
#
_entry.id   AF-A0A951VYZ5-F1
#
_cell.length_a   1.000
_cell.length_b   1.000
_cell.length_c   1.000
_cell.angle_alpha   90.00
_cell.angle_beta   90.00
_cell.angle_gamma   90.00
#
_symmetry.space_group_name_H-M   'P 1'
#
loop_
_entity.id
_entity.type
_entity.pdbx_description
1 polymer ?
#
loop_
_entity_poly.entity_id
_entity_poly.type
_entity_poly.pdbx_seq_one_letter_code
_entity_poly.pdbx_strand_id
1 'polypeptide(L)' 'MRILITGATGLIGQAFVQKYQNFEYIALTRSIEKASKLLSQPNIK' A
#
# COMPACT_ATOMS: atom_id res chain seq x y z
N MET A 1 8.01 -0.12 -12.74
CA MET A 1 6.56 -0.25 -13.00
C MET A 1 5.81 0.25 -11.77
N ARG A 2 4.69 0.97 -11.94
CA ARG A 2 3.87 1.47 -10.83
C ARG A 2 2.59 0.64 -10.71
N ILE A 3 2.23 0.27 -9.49
CA ILE A 3 1.02 -0.52 -9.20
C ILE A 3 0.05 0.33 -8.40
N LEU A 4 -1.14 0.56 -8.98
CA LEU A 4 -2.28 1.10 -8.23
C LEU A 4 -2.93 -0.03 -7.45
N ILE A 5 -3.11 0.16 -6.14
CA ILE A 5 -3.77 -0.80 -5.26
C ILE A 5 -4.94 -0.15 -4.51
N THR A 6 -6.11 -0.76 -4.61
CA THR A 6 -7.28 -0.44 -3.77
C THR A 6 -7.31 -1.40 -2.59
N GLY A 7 -7.91 -0.97 -1.47
CA GLY A 7 -7.98 -1.84 -0.29
C GLY A 7 -6.62 -2.19 0.31
N ALA A 8 -5.59 -1.37 0.06
CA ALA A 8 -4.21 -1.60 0.51
C ALA A 8 -4.10 -1.78 2.03
N THR A 9 -4.97 -1.13 2.80
CA THR A 9 -5.02 -1.26 4.26
C THR A 9 -5.67 -2.56 4.76
N GLY A 10 -6.25 -3.39 3.88
CA GLY A 10 -6.82 -4.68 4.23
C GLY A 10 -5.75 -5.77 4.35
N LEU A 11 -6.11 -6.93 4.89
CA LEU A 11 -5.17 -8.04 5.12
C LEU A 11 -4.44 -8.47 3.85
N ILE A 12 -5.17 -8.61 2.74
CA ILE A 12 -4.61 -9.03 1.45
C ILE A 12 -3.71 -7.92 0.89
N GLY A 13 -4.14 -6.66 0.95
CA GLY A 13 -3.38 -5.53 0.43
C GLY A 13 -2.04 -5.38 1.14
N GLN A 14 -2.04 -5.46 2.48
CA GLN A 14 -0.82 -5.42 3.28
C GLN A 14 0.12 -6.59 2.94
N ALA A 15 -0.40 -7.82 2.90
CA ALA A 15 0.40 -9.00 2.57
C ALA A 15 0.98 -8.93 1.15
N PHE A 16 0.22 -8.41 0.19
CA PHE A 16 0.67 -8.23 -1.19
C PHE A 16 1.83 -7.25 -1.27
N VAL A 17 1.68 -6.08 -0.66
CA VAL A 17 2.72 -5.04 -0.68
C VAL A 17 3.98 -5.51 0.07
N GLN A 18 3.82 -6.20 1.19
CA GLN A 18 4.94 -6.79 1.93
C GLN A 18 5.69 -7.85 1.12
N LYS A 19 4.98 -8.67 0.34
CA LYS A 19 5.58 -9.73 -0.49
C LYS A 19 6.32 -9.18 -1.71
N TYR A 20 5.89 -8.05 -2.27
CA TYR A 20 6.38 -7.53 -3.55
C TYR A 20 6.97 -6.11 -3.43
N GLN A 21 7.97 -5.94 -2.58
CA GLN A 21 8.53 -4.62 -2.25
C GLN A 21 9.25 -3.90 -3.41
N ASN A 22 9.55 -4.61 -4.50
CA ASN A 22 10.36 -4.09 -5.61
C ASN A 22 9.58 -3.14 -6.54
N PHE A 23 8.31 -2.88 -6.26
CA PHE A 23 7.47 -1.98 -7.04
C PHE A 23 7.18 -0.68 -6.29
N GLU A 24 6.95 0.38 -7.07
CA GLU A 24 6.34 1.61 -6.56
C GLU A 24 4.82 1.42 -6.49
N TYR A 25 4.24 1.69 -5.33
CA TYR A 25 2.82 1.56 -5.08
C TYR A 25 2.13 2.91 -4.97
N ILE A 26 0.91 2.97 -5.49
CA ILE A 26 -0.02 4.07 -5.24
C ILE A 26 -1.25 3.45 -4.55
N ALA A 27 -1.54 3.86 -3.33
CA ALA A 27 -2.65 3.31 -2.55
C ALA A 27 -3.89 4.21 -2.62
N LEU A 28 -4.97 3.72 -3.25
CA LEU A 28 -6.26 4.38 -3.17
C LEU A 28 -6.93 4.04 -1.84
N THR A 29 -7.05 5.03 -0.96
CA THR A 29 -7.62 4.88 0.37
C THR A 29 -8.72 5.90 0.63
N ARG A 30 -9.67 5.52 1.50
CA ARG A 30 -10.69 6.45 2.03
C ARG A 30 -10.17 7.25 3.23
N SER A 31 -9.05 6.83 3.84
CA SER A 31 -8.42 7.50 4.98
C SER A 31 -6.91 7.44 4.81
N ILE A 32 -6.30 8.62 4.58
CA ILE A 32 -4.86 8.76 4.41
C ILE A 32 -4.15 8.41 5.72
N GLU A 33 -4.63 8.92 6.86
CA GLU A 33 -4.04 8.65 8.17
C GLU A 33 -3.95 7.15 8.49
N LYS A 34 -5.03 6.39 8.25
CA LYS A 34 -5.03 4.94 8.45
C LYS A 34 -4.04 4.23 7.51
N ALA A 35 -3.96 4.67 6.26
CA ALA A 35 -3.03 4.12 5.29
C ALA A 35 -1.59 4.39 5.72
N SER A 36 -1.24 5.63 6.07
CA SER A 36 0.10 6.01 6.53
C SER A 36 0.55 5.23 7.77
N LYS A 37 -0.37 4.87 8.67
CA LYS A 37 -0.05 4.06 9.86
C LYS A 37 0.20 2.57 9.54
N LEU A 38 -0.53 2.01 8.59
CA LEU A 38 -0.50 0.58 8.26
C LEU A 38 0.48 0.23 7.13
N LEU A 39 0.81 1.20 6.29
CA LEU A 39 1.57 1.05 5.06
C LEU A 39 2.85 1.90 5.12
N SER A 40 3.50 1.98 6.28
CA SER A 40 4.67 2.83 6.55
C SER A 40 5.94 2.39 5.81
N GLN A 41 5.88 2.25 4.48
CA GLN A 41 6.98 1.83 3.62
C GLN A 41 7.32 2.96 2.63
N PRO A 42 8.62 3.20 2.35
CA PRO A 42 9.06 4.32 1.52
C PRO A 42 8.65 4.22 0.04
N ASN A 43 8.26 3.02 -0.40
CA ASN A 43 7.84 2.72 -1.77
C ASN A 43 6.32 2.85 -2.00
N ILE A 44 5.54 3.23 -0.98
CA ILE A 44 4.08 3.43 -1.07
C ILE A 44 3.78 4.92 -0.99
N LYS A 45 3.03 5.42 -1.99
CA LYS A 45 2.54 6.80 -2.07
C LYS A 45 1.02 6.86 -1.97
#